data_AF-A0AA43Y9X2-F1
#
_entry.id   AF-A0AA43Y9X2-F1
#
_cell.length_a   1.000
_cell.length_b   1.000
_cell.length_c   1.000
_cell.angle_alpha   90.00
_cell.angle_beta   90.00
_cell.angle_gamma   90.00
#
_symmetry.space_group_name_H-M   'P 1'
#
loop_
_entity.id
_entity.type
_entity.pdbx_description
1 polymer ?
#
loop_
_entity_poly.entity_id
_entity_poly.type
_entity_poly.pdbx_seq_one_letter_code
_entity_poly.pdbx_strand_id
1 'polypeptide(L)' 'MGNWGISETATPKEKIKSEMADFLNGLNSVGEISYSTYKEIFDFSMDLLDRIYDLAKSELPVENCTRDQEER' A
#
# COMPACT_ATOMS: atom_id res chain seq x y z
N MET A 1 -26.57 4.01 0.68
CA MET A 1 -25.80 2.73 0.60
C MET A 1 -24.36 3.10 0.85
N GLY A 2 -23.72 2.50 1.87
CA GLY A 2 -22.42 2.95 2.37
C GLY A 2 -21.35 2.86 1.29
N ASN A 3 -20.50 3.88 1.22
CA ASN A 3 -19.33 3.89 0.36
C ASN A 3 -18.27 2.97 0.99
N TRP A 4 -18.48 1.66 0.89
CA TRP A 4 -17.56 0.64 1.41
C TRP A 4 -16.47 0.43 0.36
N GLY A 5 -15.33 1.07 0.56
CA GLY A 5 -14.17 0.99 -0.34
C GLY A 5 -13.17 2.11 -0.08
N ILE A 6 -11.96 1.96 -0.63
CA ILE A 6 -10.94 3.01 -0.57
C ILE A 6 -11.35 4.21 -1.42
N SER A 7 -11.08 5.43 -0.94
CA SER A 7 -11.37 6.65 -1.71
C SER A 7 -10.63 6.65 -3.05
N GLU A 8 -11.29 7.13 -4.12
CA GLU A 8 -10.62 7.38 -5.40
C GLU A 8 -9.43 8.34 -5.26
N THR A 9 -9.50 9.26 -4.28
CA THR A 9 -8.46 10.24 -3.96
C THR A 9 -7.43 9.74 -2.95
N ALA A 10 -7.54 8.50 -2.45
CA ALA A 10 -6.56 7.94 -1.52
C ALA A 10 -5.17 7.87 -2.16
N THR A 11 -4.14 7.97 -1.32
CA THR A 11 -2.76 7.86 -1.79
C THR A 11 -2.49 6.49 -2.42
N PRO A 12 -1.53 6.36 -3.35
CA PRO A 12 -1.16 5.05 -3.91
C PRO A 12 -0.79 4.03 -2.82
N LYS A 13 -0.13 4.49 -1.75
CA LYS A 13 0.20 3.70 -0.56
C LYS A 13 -1.05 3.10 0.11
N GLU A 14 -2.07 3.92 0.36
CA GLU A 14 -3.31 3.48 1.00
C GLU A 14 -4.13 2.55 0.10
N LYS A 15 -4.12 2.76 -1.22
CA LYS A 15 -4.79 1.87 -2.18
C LYS A 15 -4.20 0.45 -2.17
N ILE A 16 -2.87 0.34 -2.19
CA ILE A 16 -2.18 -0.97 -2.12
C ILE A 16 -2.44 -1.66 -0.78
N LYS A 17 -2.43 -0.90 0.33
CA LYS A 17 -2.81 -1.46 1.64
C LYS A 17 -4.25 -1.95 1.67
N SER A 18 -5.18 -1.21 1.07
CA SER A 18 -6.58 -1.65 0.95
C SER A 18 -6.68 -2.95 0.16
N GLU A 19 -6.00 -3.07 -0.96
CA GLU A 19 -6.01 -4.29 -1.79
C GLU A 19 -5.48 -5.51 -1.02
N MET A 20 -4.39 -5.36 -0.26
CA MET A 20 -3.88 -6.42 0.61
C MET A 20 -4.87 -6.79 1.72
N ALA A 21 -5.49 -5.79 2.34
CA ALA A 21 -6.51 -5.99 3.38
C ALA A 21 -7.72 -6.76 2.84
N ASP A 22 -8.21 -6.37 1.65
CA ASP A 22 -9.35 -6.99 0.99
C ASP A 22 -9.06 -8.44 0.61
N PHE A 23 -7.86 -8.72 0.08
CA PHE A 23 -7.42 -10.08 -0.23
C PHE A 23 -7.40 -10.99 1.01
N LEU A 24 -6.75 -10.54 2.08
CA LEU A 24 -6.65 -11.32 3.32
C LEU A 24 -8.02 -11.53 3.98
N ASN A 25 -8.86 -10.49 3.97
CA ASN A 25 -10.22 -10.59 4.49
C ASN A 25 -11.06 -11.56 3.67
N GLY A 26 -10.90 -11.57 2.34
CA GLY A 26 -11.48 -12.56 1.44
C GLY A 26 -11.15 -13.98 1.88
N LEU A 27 -9.86 -14.31 2.02
CA LEU A 27 -9.40 -15.63 2.46
C LEU A 27 -9.95 -16.01 3.84
N ASN A 28 -9.99 -15.06 4.80
CA ASN A 28 -10.51 -15.35 6.12
C ASN A 28 -12.04 -15.59 6.10
N SER A 29 -12.77 -14.79 5.32
CA SER A 29 -14.24 -14.85 5.24
C SER A 29 -14.76 -16.17 4.65
N VAL A 30 -14.01 -16.79 3.74
CA VAL A 30 -14.35 -18.09 3.16
C VAL A 30 -13.74 -19.28 3.94
N GLY A 31 -12.97 -19.00 5.00
CA GLY A 31 -12.37 -20.02 5.86
C GLY A 31 -11.10 -20.67 5.31
N GLU A 32 -10.51 -20.13 4.24
CA GLU A 32 -9.23 -20.60 3.68
C GLU A 32 -8.08 -20.36 4.67
N ILE A 33 -8.18 -19.30 5.49
CA ILE A 33 -7.27 -19.03 6.60
C ILE A 33 -8.01 -18.76 7.90
N SER A 34 -7.43 -19.22 9.01
CA SER A 34 -7.93 -18.92 10.35
C SER A 34 -7.79 -17.43 10.67
N TYR A 35 -8.60 -16.92 11.61
CA TYR A 35 -8.49 -15.53 12.05
C TYR A 35 -7.13 -15.20 12.67
N SER A 36 -6.52 -16.14 13.40
CA SER A 36 -5.17 -15.95 13.96
C SER A 36 -4.13 -15.80 12.84
N THR A 37 -4.19 -16.65 11.82
CA THR A 37 -3.32 -16.55 10.63
C THR A 37 -3.55 -15.25 9.88
N TYR A 38 -4.81 -14.86 9.67
CA TYR A 38 -5.16 -13.57 9.07
C TYR A 38 -4.52 -12.40 9.82
N LYS A 39 -4.68 -12.35 11.15
CA LYS A 39 -4.17 -11.27 11.97
C LYS A 39 -2.64 -11.16 11.90
N GLU A 40 -1.94 -12.28 12.01
CA GLU A 40 -0.47 -12.32 11.94
C GLU A 40 0.05 -11.84 10.58
N ILE A 41 -0.56 -12.30 9.48
CA ILE A 41 -0.16 -11.89 8.12
C ILE A 41 -0.53 -10.43 7.88
N PHE A 42 -1.68 -9.98 8.38
CA PHE A 42 -2.13 -8.59 8.24
C PHE A 42 -1.13 -7.65 8.92
N ASP A 43 -0.82 -7.88 10.19
CA ASP A 43 0.11 -7.03 10.95
C ASP A 43 1.50 -7.00 10.29
N PHE A 44 2.01 -8.17 9.87
CA PHE A 44 3.30 -8.26 9.17
C PHE A 44 3.31 -7.53 7.83
N SER A 45 2.29 -7.76 6.99
CA SER A 45 2.23 -7.19 5.64
C SER A 45 2.04 -5.68 5.65
N MET A 46 1.27 -5.13 6.58
CA MET A 46 1.08 -3.68 6.70
C MET A 46 2.38 -2.96 7.05
N ASP A 47 3.17 -3.50 7.99
CA ASP A 47 4.50 -2.97 8.33
C ASP A 47 5.49 -3.10 7.16
N LEU A 48 5.49 -4.25 6.47
CA LEU A 48 6.35 -4.46 5.30
C LEU A 48 6.04 -3.45 4.18
N LEU A 49 4.76 -3.21 3.89
CA LEU A 49 4.33 -2.24 2.89
C LEU A 49 4.74 -0.81 3.25
N ASP A 50 4.69 -0.44 4.54
CA ASP A 50 5.22 0.84 5.00
C ASP A 50 6.71 0.97 4.74
N ARG A 51 7.48 -0.05 5.12
CA ARG A 51 8.93 -0.06 4.96
C ARG A 51 9.37 -0.04 3.49
N ILE A 52 8.66 -0.75 2.60
CA ILE A 52 8.92 -0.70 1.16
C ILE A 52 8.68 0.71 0.62
N TYR A 53 7.62 1.39 1.07
CA TYR A 53 7.32 2.75 0.65
C TYR A 53 8.39 3.75 1.15
N ASP A 54 8.83 3.61 2.39
CA ASP A 54 9.88 4.42 2.98
C ASP A 54 11.23 4.18 2.29
N LEU A 55 11.54 2.92 1.95
CA LEU A 55 12.71 2.56 1.17
C LEU A 55 12.68 3.21 -0.20
N ALA A 56 11.56 3.09 -0.94
CA ALA A 56 11.40 3.73 -2.24
C ALA A 56 11.57 5.25 -2.14
N LYS A 57 11.03 5.88 -1.10
CA LYS A 57 11.23 7.32 -0.85
C LYS A 57 12.68 7.68 -0.57
N SER A 58 13.43 6.80 0.10
CA SER A 58 14.85 7.01 0.45
C SER A 58 15.82 6.71 -0.70
N GLU A 59 15.47 5.78 -1.60
CA GLU A 59 16.30 5.35 -2.73
C GLU A 59 16.02 6.14 -4.01
N LEU A 60 14.93 6.91 -4.08
CA LEU A 60 14.75 7.91 -5.13
C LEU A 60 15.91 8.91 -5.05
N PRO A 61 16.82 8.93 -6.04
CA PRO A 61 17.96 9.82 -6.00
C PRO A 61 17.46 11.26 -6.03
N VAL A 62 18.10 12.10 -5.22
CA VAL A 62 18.09 13.56 -5.42
C VAL A 62 18.93 13.88 -6.66
N GLU A 63 18.56 13.31 -7.81
CA GLU A 63 19.01 13.67 -9.15
C GLU A 63 17.78 13.83 -10.02
N ASN A 64 17.01 14.86 -9.70
CA ASN A 64 16.35 15.71 -10.69
C ASN A 64 16.41 17.17 -10.21
N CYS A 65 17.54 17.56 -9.61
CA CYS A 65 17.95 18.97 -9.57
C CYS A 65 18.65 19.29 -10.89
N THR A 66 18.12 20.31 -11.59
CA THR A 66 18.60 20.95 -12.81
C THR A 66 18.45 20.17 -14.14
N ARG A 67 17.32 20.39 -14.80
CA ARG A 67 17.33 20.82 -16.21
C ARG A 67 16.45 22.06 -16.35
N ASP A 68 16.92 23.18 -15.80
CA ASP A 68 16.66 24.46 -16.44
C ASP A 68 17.64 24.60 -17.60
N GLN A 69 17.14 24.32 -18.80
CA GLN A 69 17.49 24.99 -20.05
C GLN A 69 16.13 25.05 -20.78
N GLU A 70 15.37 26.13 -20.68
CA GLU A 70 15.58 27.35 -21.47
C GLU A 70 16.09 27.01 -22.86
N GLU A 71 15.18 26.88 -23.82
CA GLU A 71 15.35 27.40 -25.17
C GLU A 71 14.03 27.35 -25.96
N ARG A 72 13.47 28.55 -26.16
CA ARG A 72 12.74 29.06 -27.33
C ARG A 72 11.49 28.36 -27.86
#